data_AF-A0AAW4PVF8-F1
#
_entry.id   AF-A0AAW4PVF8-F1
#
_cell.length_a   1.000
_cell.length_b   1.000
_cell.length_c   1.000
_cell.angle_alpha   90.00
_cell.angle_beta   90.00
_cell.angle_gamma   90.00
#
_symmetry.space_group_name_H-M   'P 1'
#
loop_
_entity.id
_entity.type
_entity.pdbx_description
1 polymer ?
#
loop_
_entity_poly.entity_id
_entity_poly.type
_entity_poly.pdbx_seq_one_letter_code
_entity_poly.pdbx_strand_id
1 'polypeptide(L)'
;MLQQSDLKILSSLRQKSLEGSEISERTGLASGTVRRRVATLREQELVERLETTEGSKIFYRRQQSDVATALDTAADSVPHVDLPDFLTPSLLTVLYWVEKPLGPSEIATRVDLSRVRVQQLLSTLVRRQFVTKPDRGHYELKSEYKKLGRLAEAVARHTQRVEIKPVFPDATIVWAAPCEALVVPGESTKGLADELVDDTEWTVTGLAAFPQFGFDFTVADAPLLYRNTAEKTGDLQVHPAEAVCHALCRRIEHRLVRFCILVVLDGVMRGEISLTGLQETASIYGMEREIEALVTFVEQRGDSNVLPTDLSSSFPSWQRVVDTGTQYDLDVERAVSQLPEETGES
;
A
#
# COMPACT_ATOMS: atom_id res chain seq x y z
N MET A 1 13.08 5.78 -2.11
CA MET A 1 13.38 4.48 -1.45
C MET A 1 14.69 4.52 -0.67
N LEU A 2 14.75 3.94 0.54
CA LEU A 2 15.99 3.82 1.32
C LEU A 2 17.04 2.97 0.61
N GLN A 3 18.29 3.42 0.69
CA GLN A 3 19.44 2.77 0.10
C GLN A 3 20.04 1.73 1.04
N GLN A 4 20.80 0.81 0.47
CA GLN A 4 21.54 -0.19 1.24
C GLN A 4 22.46 0.44 2.31
N SER A 5 23.13 1.53 1.93
CA SER A 5 23.97 2.32 2.84
C SER A 5 23.19 2.95 3.98
N ASP A 6 21.91 3.29 3.79
CA ASP A 6 21.06 3.81 4.86
C ASP A 6 20.78 2.73 5.91
N LEU A 7 20.40 1.53 5.45
CA LEU A 7 20.13 0.41 6.35
C LEU A 7 21.37 0.05 7.18
N LYS A 8 22.57 0.11 6.57
CA LYS A 8 23.83 -0.08 7.29
C LYS A 8 24.03 0.96 8.39
N ILE A 9 23.84 2.24 8.06
CA ILE A 9 23.98 3.35 9.02
C ILE A 9 22.96 3.20 10.15
N LEU A 10 21.68 2.98 9.83
CA LEU A 10 20.62 2.79 10.83
C LEU A 10 20.89 1.56 11.71
N SER A 11 21.41 0.47 11.16
CA SER A 11 21.76 -0.72 11.94
C SER A 11 22.94 -0.47 12.87
N SER A 12 23.96 0.26 12.41
CA SER A 12 25.14 0.61 13.24
C SER A 12 24.79 1.51 14.43
N LEU A 13 23.74 2.32 14.29
CA LEU A 13 23.23 3.26 15.28
C LEU A 13 22.17 2.66 16.22
N ARG A 14 21.90 1.34 16.13
CA ARG A 14 20.86 0.66 16.90
C ARG A 14 21.00 0.82 18.41
N GLN A 15 22.22 0.71 18.93
CA GLN A 15 22.48 0.63 20.38
C GLN A 15 23.03 1.92 21.00
N LYS A 16 23.78 2.72 20.24
CA LYS A 16 24.41 3.93 20.76
C LYS A 16 24.59 4.98 19.66
N SER A 17 24.68 6.23 20.09
CA SER A 17 25.09 7.33 19.22
C SER A 17 26.56 7.19 18.82
N LEU A 18 26.88 7.54 17.59
CA LEU A 18 28.23 7.37 17.02
C LEU A 18 28.72 8.64 16.31
N GLU A 19 30.03 8.83 16.28
CA GLU A 19 30.68 9.82 15.42
C GLU A 19 30.69 9.34 13.95
N GLY A 20 30.85 10.28 13.00
CA GLY A 20 30.90 9.93 11.57
C GLY A 20 32.04 8.98 11.20
N SER A 21 33.19 9.07 11.88
CA SER A 21 34.32 8.13 11.74
C SER A 21 33.98 6.74 12.24
N GLU A 22 33.35 6.62 13.42
CA GLU A 22 32.93 5.33 13.98
C GLU A 22 31.86 4.64 13.12
N ILE A 23 30.93 5.41 12.54
CA ILE A 23 29.96 4.88 11.57
C ILE A 23 30.69 4.34 10.33
N SER A 24 31.69 5.08 9.83
CA SER A 24 32.51 4.65 8.68
C SER A 24 33.24 3.34 8.96
N GLU A 25 33.88 3.22 10.12
CA GLU A 25 34.59 2.01 10.55
C GLU A 25 33.64 0.81 10.68
N ARG A 26 32.50 0.99 11.35
CA ARG A 26 31.54 -0.11 11.58
C ARG A 26 30.84 -0.59 10.32
N THR A 27 30.53 0.32 9.40
CA THR A 27 29.77 0.00 8.18
C THR A 27 30.67 -0.34 6.98
N GLY A 28 31.98 -0.05 7.07
CA GLY A 28 32.90 -0.13 5.95
C GLY A 28 32.65 0.90 4.84
N LEU A 29 31.77 1.87 5.06
CA LEU A 29 31.45 2.92 4.08
C LEU A 29 32.49 4.04 4.15
N ALA A 30 32.88 4.59 2.99
CA ALA A 30 33.75 5.76 2.92
C ALA A 30 33.14 6.96 3.66
N SER A 31 33.95 7.76 4.37
CA SER A 31 33.49 8.89 5.19
C SER A 31 32.63 9.90 4.41
N GLY A 32 32.95 10.15 3.13
CA GLY A 32 32.14 11.01 2.27
C GLY A 32 30.74 10.45 2.01
N THR A 33 30.60 9.12 1.90
CA THR A 33 29.32 8.44 1.76
C THR A 33 28.53 8.51 3.05
N VAL A 34 29.16 8.24 4.20
CA VAL A 34 28.52 8.37 5.52
C VAL A 34 27.98 9.78 5.70
N ARG A 35 28.79 10.83 5.48
CA ARG A 35 28.35 12.22 5.63
C ARG A 35 27.14 12.55 4.76
N ARG A 36 27.16 12.15 3.48
CA ARG A 36 26.05 12.38 2.55
C ARG A 36 24.78 11.66 2.99
N ARG A 37 24.87 10.35 3.28
CA ARG A 37 23.71 9.55 3.66
C ARG A 37 23.13 9.97 5.01
N VAL A 38 23.97 10.31 5.99
CA VAL A 38 23.50 10.85 7.27
C VAL A 38 22.77 12.17 7.09
N ALA A 39 23.22 13.06 6.20
CA ALA A 39 22.48 14.29 5.89
C ALA A 39 21.08 13.97 5.34
N THR A 40 20.98 13.07 4.35
CA THR A 40 19.69 12.60 3.82
C THR A 40 18.81 11.96 4.90
N LEU A 41 19.36 11.09 5.74
CA LEU A 41 18.61 10.44 6.82
C LEU A 41 18.13 11.42 7.89
N ARG A 42 18.81 12.56 8.05
CA ARG A 42 18.36 13.65 8.94
C ARG A 42 17.19 14.43 8.34
N GLU A 43 17.27 14.76 7.05
CA GLU A 43 16.17 15.39 6.32
C GLU A 43 14.92 14.49 6.31
N GLN A 44 15.12 13.17 6.31
CA GLN A 44 14.07 12.16 6.40
C GLN A 44 13.64 11.85 7.84
N GLU A 45 14.15 12.55 8.86
CA GLU A 45 13.79 12.36 10.27
C GLU A 45 14.09 10.95 10.83
N LEU A 46 14.99 10.19 10.21
CA LEU A 46 15.42 8.85 10.67
C LEU A 46 16.66 8.89 11.56
N VAL A 47 17.45 9.95 11.45
CA VAL A 47 18.65 10.21 12.25
C VAL A 47 18.58 11.63 12.78
N GLU A 48 19.05 11.83 14.00
CA GLU A 48 19.24 13.16 14.58
C GLU A 48 20.71 13.41 14.88
N ARG A 49 21.07 14.70 14.89
CA ARG A 49 22.41 15.17 15.26
C ARG A 49 22.37 15.60 16.71
N LEU A 50 23.31 15.08 17.49
CA LEU A 50 23.53 15.48 18.88
C LEU A 50 24.75 16.41 18.94
N GLU A 51 24.55 17.57 19.54
CA GLU A 51 25.63 18.51 19.82
C GLU A 51 26.16 18.27 21.24
N THR A 52 27.48 18.28 21.38
CA THR A 52 28.14 18.16 22.68
C THR A 52 28.41 19.54 23.26
N THR A 53 28.17 19.70 24.56
CA THR A 53 28.41 20.95 25.31
C THR A 53 29.90 21.31 25.42
N GLU A 54 30.82 20.37 25.19
CA GLU A 54 32.27 20.56 25.37
C GLU A 54 33.10 20.59 24.07
N GLY A 55 32.47 20.72 22.90
CA GLY A 55 33.13 21.22 21.70
C GLY A 55 33.43 20.21 20.58
N SER A 56 33.22 20.69 19.36
CA SER A 56 33.59 20.17 18.02
C SER A 56 33.10 18.79 17.58
N LYS A 57 32.85 17.83 18.49
CA LYS A 57 32.45 16.47 18.11
C LYS A 57 30.95 16.35 17.86
N ILE A 58 30.61 15.83 16.69
CA ILE A 58 29.25 15.63 16.20
C ILE A 58 28.91 14.14 16.33
N PHE A 59 27.87 13.84 17.10
CA PHE A 59 27.33 12.48 17.21
C PHE A 59 26.00 12.38 16.48
N TYR A 60 25.70 11.18 15.99
CA TYR A 60 24.44 10.87 15.34
C TYR A 60 23.71 9.80 16.14
N ARG A 61 22.39 9.95 16.30
CA ARG A 61 21.51 8.99 16.95
C ARG A 61 20.40 8.60 15.99
N ARG A 62 20.06 7.30 15.94
CA ARG A 62 18.89 6.83 15.19
C ARG A 62 17.63 7.23 15.94
N GLN A 63 16.68 7.84 15.24
CA GLN A 63 15.37 8.13 15.80
C GLN A 63 14.51 6.86 15.88
N GLN A 64 13.63 6.80 16.87
CA GLN A 64 12.64 5.73 16.95
C GLN A 64 11.56 5.97 15.90
N SER A 65 11.46 5.07 14.94
CA SER A 65 10.50 5.11 13.83
C SER A 65 10.02 3.71 13.50
N ASP A 66 8.94 3.60 12.73
CA ASP A 66 8.44 2.32 12.25
C ASP A 66 9.50 1.58 11.42
N VAL A 67 10.29 2.32 10.63
CA VAL A 67 11.42 1.77 9.88
C VAL A 67 12.47 1.19 10.84
N ALA A 68 12.85 1.92 11.88
CA ALA A 68 13.84 1.45 12.86
C ALA A 68 13.34 0.20 13.60
N THR A 69 12.08 0.20 14.04
CA THR A 69 11.45 -0.93 14.73
C THR A 69 11.35 -2.17 13.83
N ALA A 70 10.91 -1.98 12.58
CA ALA A 70 10.78 -3.07 11.62
C ALA A 70 12.14 -3.62 11.20
N LEU A 71 13.16 -2.76 11.05
CA LEU A 71 14.53 -3.18 10.73
C LEU A 71 15.13 -4.03 11.84
N ASP A 72 14.98 -3.61 13.09
CA ASP A 72 15.46 -4.38 14.25
C ASP A 72 14.72 -5.73 14.35
N THR A 73 13.39 -5.71 14.22
CA THR A 73 12.57 -6.94 14.28
C THR A 73 12.95 -7.92 13.16
N ALA A 74 13.21 -7.42 11.96
CA ALA A 74 13.66 -8.22 10.84
C ALA A 74 15.06 -8.79 11.09
N ALA A 75 16.02 -7.97 11.53
CA ALA A 75 17.39 -8.41 11.82
C ALA A 75 17.42 -9.49 12.90
N ASP A 76 16.61 -9.34 13.94
CA ASP A 76 16.51 -10.31 15.03
C ASP A 76 15.86 -11.63 14.58
N SER A 77 14.97 -11.61 13.57
CA SER A 77 14.37 -12.83 13.01
C SER A 77 15.32 -13.64 12.12
N VAL A 78 16.35 -13.01 11.55
CA VAL A 78 17.32 -13.67 10.66
C VAL A 78 18.76 -13.32 10.99
N PRO A 79 19.25 -13.68 12.19
CA PRO A 79 20.57 -13.26 12.68
C PRO A 79 21.75 -13.81 11.86
N HIS A 80 21.51 -14.82 11.03
CA HIS A 80 22.49 -15.43 10.13
C HIS A 80 22.64 -14.69 8.80
N VAL A 81 21.83 -13.66 8.55
CA VAL A 81 21.85 -12.86 7.33
C VAL A 81 22.23 -11.43 7.69
N ASP A 82 23.28 -10.90 7.05
CA ASP A 82 23.53 -9.46 7.06
C ASP A 82 22.45 -8.78 6.20
N LEU A 83 21.34 -8.41 6.85
CA LEU A 83 20.20 -7.82 6.18
C LEU A 83 20.54 -6.52 5.44
N PRO A 84 21.26 -5.55 6.03
CA PRO A 84 21.74 -4.40 5.29
C PRO A 84 22.50 -4.78 4.02
N ASP A 85 23.36 -5.80 4.05
CA ASP A 85 24.09 -6.24 2.86
C ASP A 85 23.27 -7.05 1.84
N PHE A 86 22.12 -7.58 2.26
CA PHE A 86 21.22 -8.32 1.38
C PHE A 86 20.14 -7.43 0.73
N LEU A 87 19.60 -6.47 1.49
CA LEU A 87 18.42 -5.70 1.13
C LEU A 87 18.78 -4.49 0.26
N THR A 88 18.79 -4.71 -1.05
CA THR A 88 18.85 -3.61 -2.03
C THR A 88 17.49 -2.89 -2.14
N PRO A 89 17.44 -1.63 -2.62
CA PRO A 89 16.18 -0.91 -2.82
C PRO A 89 15.19 -1.68 -3.68
N SER A 90 15.63 -2.23 -4.82
CA SER A 90 14.77 -3.02 -5.70
C SER A 90 14.29 -4.31 -5.05
N LEU A 91 15.11 -4.93 -4.20
CA LEU A 91 14.70 -6.13 -3.49
C LEU A 91 13.62 -5.82 -2.44
N LEU A 92 13.75 -4.71 -1.70
CA LEU A 92 12.71 -4.23 -0.79
C LEU A 92 11.42 -3.90 -1.54
N THR A 93 11.53 -3.28 -2.71
CA THR A 93 10.38 -3.01 -3.60
C THR A 93 9.65 -4.30 -3.99
N VAL A 94 10.37 -5.31 -4.46
CA VAL A 94 9.76 -6.60 -4.82
C VAL A 94 9.24 -7.34 -3.60
N LEU A 95 9.98 -7.30 -2.48
CA LEU A 95 9.62 -7.96 -1.23
C LEU A 95 8.30 -7.46 -0.65
N TYR A 96 7.97 -6.18 -0.81
CA TYR A 96 6.67 -5.64 -0.42
C TYR A 96 5.51 -6.36 -1.11
N TRP A 97 5.68 -6.67 -2.39
CA TRP A 97 4.65 -7.32 -3.20
C TRP A 97 4.62 -8.84 -3.04
N VAL A 98 5.59 -9.41 -2.33
CA VAL A 98 5.53 -10.83 -1.92
C VAL A 98 4.39 -10.95 -0.90
N GLU A 99 3.62 -12.04 -0.98
CA GLU A 99 2.35 -12.29 -0.27
C GLU A 99 1.11 -11.62 -0.89
N LYS A 100 1.26 -10.76 -1.92
CA LYS A 100 0.12 -10.27 -2.71
C LYS A 100 -0.21 -11.26 -3.85
N PRO A 101 -1.47 -11.29 -4.35
CA PRO A 101 -1.88 -12.19 -5.42
C PRO A 101 -1.36 -11.73 -6.78
N LEU A 102 -0.06 -11.45 -6.90
CA LEU A 102 0.58 -10.88 -8.07
C LEU A 102 1.70 -11.77 -8.60
N GLY A 103 1.69 -11.97 -9.91
CA GLY A 103 2.76 -12.56 -10.68
C GLY A 103 3.86 -11.56 -11.03
N PRO A 104 5.00 -12.03 -11.57
CA PRO A 104 6.15 -11.17 -11.86
C PRO A 104 5.87 -10.05 -12.88
N SER A 105 4.92 -10.26 -13.80
CA SER A 105 4.54 -9.25 -14.80
C SER A 105 3.76 -8.11 -14.15
N GLU A 106 2.79 -8.43 -13.28
CA GLU A 106 1.95 -7.45 -12.61
C GLU A 106 2.77 -6.62 -11.61
N ILE A 107 3.67 -7.27 -10.86
CA ILE A 107 4.62 -6.56 -9.99
C ILE A 107 5.45 -5.57 -10.82
N ALA A 108 5.94 -5.98 -12.00
CA ALA A 108 6.74 -5.13 -12.87
C ALA A 108 5.98 -3.96 -13.50
N THR A 109 4.65 -4.02 -13.60
CA THR A 109 3.83 -2.88 -14.03
C THR A 109 3.64 -1.89 -12.88
N ARG A 110 3.46 -2.38 -11.65
CA ARG A 110 3.25 -1.54 -10.45
C ARG A 110 4.51 -0.86 -9.94
N VAL A 111 5.69 -1.32 -10.37
CA VAL A 111 6.97 -0.76 -9.94
C VAL A 111 7.82 -0.47 -11.16
N ASP A 112 8.65 0.58 -11.10
CA ASP A 112 9.54 0.96 -12.22
C ASP A 112 10.74 -0.01 -12.38
N LEU A 113 10.47 -1.29 -12.59
CA LEU A 113 11.44 -2.37 -12.81
C LEU A 113 10.99 -3.24 -13.98
N SER A 114 11.94 -3.72 -14.78
CA SER A 114 11.62 -4.69 -15.83
C SER A 114 11.16 -6.04 -15.24
N ARG A 115 10.27 -6.73 -15.96
CA ARG A 115 9.83 -8.10 -15.62
C ARG A 115 11.00 -9.05 -15.37
N VAL A 116 12.06 -8.97 -16.19
CA VAL A 116 13.27 -9.78 -16.03
C VAL A 116 13.95 -9.48 -14.69
N ARG A 117 14.03 -8.19 -14.31
CA ARG A 117 14.62 -7.79 -13.03
C ARG A 117 13.79 -8.29 -11.85
N VAL A 118 12.46 -8.18 -11.91
CA VAL A 118 11.55 -8.73 -10.89
C VAL A 118 11.74 -10.24 -10.73
N GLN A 119 11.77 -10.99 -11.84
CA GLN A 119 12.02 -12.43 -11.82
C GLN A 119 13.37 -12.81 -11.19
N GLN A 120 14.44 -12.06 -11.48
CA GLN A 120 15.75 -12.28 -10.87
C GLN A 120 15.73 -12.07 -9.35
N LEU A 121 15.02 -11.04 -8.89
CA LEU A 121 14.88 -10.73 -7.47
C LEU A 121 14.05 -11.81 -6.76
N LEU A 122 12.91 -12.20 -7.31
CA LEU A 122 12.09 -13.31 -6.80
C LEU A 122 12.87 -14.62 -6.75
N SER A 123 13.61 -14.94 -7.82
CA SER A 123 14.48 -16.13 -7.85
C SER A 123 15.56 -16.08 -6.77
N THR A 124 16.04 -14.89 -6.41
CA THR A 124 17.00 -14.73 -5.31
C THR A 124 16.36 -15.06 -3.96
N LEU A 125 15.14 -14.61 -3.72
CA LEU A 125 14.37 -14.95 -2.51
C LEU A 125 14.08 -16.45 -2.42
N VAL A 126 13.72 -17.09 -3.54
CA VAL A 126 13.49 -18.54 -3.62
C VAL A 126 14.78 -19.33 -3.36
N ARG A 127 15.90 -18.98 -4.00
CA ARG A 127 17.19 -19.65 -3.77
C ARG A 127 17.67 -19.54 -2.32
N ARG A 128 17.37 -18.43 -1.65
CA ARG A 128 17.64 -18.20 -0.23
C ARG A 128 16.60 -18.84 0.70
N GLN A 129 15.59 -19.50 0.12
CA GLN A 129 14.50 -20.17 0.82
C GLN A 129 13.64 -19.25 1.69
N PHE A 130 13.61 -17.95 1.40
CA PHE A 130 12.76 -16.98 2.10
C PHE A 130 11.31 -17.08 1.66
N VAL A 131 11.11 -17.48 0.40
CA VAL A 131 9.83 -17.46 -0.27
C VAL A 131 9.54 -18.83 -0.87
N THR A 132 8.29 -19.26 -0.78
CA THR A 132 7.72 -20.40 -1.49
C THR A 132 6.90 -19.93 -2.67
N LYS A 133 6.85 -20.76 -3.72
CA LYS A 133 5.99 -20.53 -4.88
C LYS A 133 4.91 -21.63 -4.90
N PRO A 134 3.75 -21.41 -4.25
CA PRO A 134 2.62 -22.31 -4.38
C PRO A 134 2.13 -22.41 -5.83
N ASP A 135 1.36 -23.46 -6.12
CA ASP A 135 0.94 -23.84 -7.47
C ASP A 135 0.10 -22.77 -8.20
N ARG A 136 -0.46 -21.79 -7.47
CA ARG A 136 -1.23 -20.66 -8.02
C ARG A 136 -0.37 -19.51 -8.56
N GLY A 137 0.96 -19.64 -8.57
CA GLY A 137 1.85 -18.67 -9.23
C GLY A 137 2.17 -17.40 -8.42
N HIS A 138 1.56 -17.24 -7.25
CA HIS A 138 1.90 -16.21 -6.26
C HIS A 138 3.09 -16.64 -5.41
N TYR A 139 3.74 -15.66 -4.79
CA TYR A 139 4.91 -15.87 -3.94
C TYR A 139 4.52 -15.58 -2.49
N GLU A 140 4.88 -16.47 -1.58
CA GLU A 140 4.57 -16.31 -0.16
C GLU A 140 5.86 -16.33 0.66
N LEU A 141 5.98 -15.40 1.62
CA LEU A 141 7.04 -15.49 2.61
C LEU A 141 6.76 -16.65 3.56
N LYS A 142 7.78 -17.46 3.83
CA LYS A 142 7.64 -18.43 4.92
C LYS A 142 7.40 -17.70 6.23
N SER A 143 6.69 -18.37 7.14
CA SER A 143 6.24 -17.80 8.42
C SER A 143 7.33 -17.09 9.22
N GLU A 144 8.54 -17.66 9.24
CA GLU A 144 9.73 -17.17 9.92
C GLU A 144 10.29 -15.88 9.30
N TYR A 145 9.98 -15.60 8.03
CA TYR A 145 10.48 -14.45 7.27
C TYR A 145 9.44 -13.34 7.06
N LYS A 146 8.22 -13.47 7.61
CA LYS A 146 7.18 -12.42 7.51
C LYS A 146 7.61 -11.06 8.06
N LYS A 147 8.60 -11.02 8.95
CA LYS A 147 9.18 -9.76 9.44
C LYS A 147 9.92 -8.97 8.35
N LEU A 148 10.40 -9.63 7.30
CA LEU A 148 10.98 -8.98 6.13
C LEU A 148 9.92 -8.22 5.34
N GLY A 149 8.72 -8.78 5.17
CA GLY A 149 7.58 -8.09 4.55
C GLY A 149 7.21 -6.81 5.30
N ARG A 150 7.12 -6.88 6.63
CA ARG A 150 6.87 -5.70 7.49
C ARG A 150 7.93 -4.61 7.37
N LEU A 151 9.20 -4.98 7.20
CA LEU A 151 10.26 -4.03 6.91
C LEU A 151 10.05 -3.36 5.55
N ALA A 152 9.70 -4.13 4.51
CA ALA A 152 9.40 -3.57 3.20
C ALA A 152 8.20 -2.59 3.25
N GLU A 153 7.13 -2.94 3.96
CA GLU A 153 5.98 -2.05 4.21
C GLU A 153 6.37 -0.75 4.94
N ALA A 154 7.15 -0.84 6.02
CA ALA A 154 7.58 0.32 6.78
C ALA A 154 8.45 1.26 5.92
N VAL A 155 9.36 0.69 5.12
CA VAL A 155 10.22 1.47 4.20
C VAL A 155 9.41 2.10 3.07
N ALA A 156 8.44 1.37 2.49
CA ALA A 156 7.57 1.88 1.44
C ALA A 156 6.74 3.06 1.94
N ARG A 157 6.04 2.89 3.09
CA ARG A 157 5.26 3.95 3.73
C ARG A 157 6.11 5.17 4.07
N HIS A 158 7.31 4.96 4.63
CA HIS A 158 8.22 6.05 4.93
C HIS A 158 8.68 6.79 3.68
N THR A 159 9.00 6.05 2.62
CA THR A 159 9.40 6.62 1.32
C THR A 159 8.30 7.50 0.75
N GLN A 160 7.07 6.98 0.68
CA GLN A 160 5.91 7.74 0.19
C GLN A 160 5.69 8.99 1.03
N ARG A 161 5.77 8.89 2.36
CA ARG A 161 5.63 10.06 3.25
C ARG A 161 6.66 11.15 2.97
N VAL A 162 7.93 10.78 2.77
CA VAL A 162 9.00 11.74 2.48
C VAL A 162 8.78 12.41 1.13
N GLU A 163 8.33 11.66 0.11
CA GLU A 163 8.11 12.18 -1.25
C GLU A 163 6.84 13.03 -1.36
N ILE A 164 5.79 12.70 -0.60
CA ILE A 164 4.51 13.41 -0.62
C ILE A 164 4.57 14.71 0.21
N LYS A 165 5.31 14.74 1.32
CA LYS A 165 5.36 15.89 2.25
C LYS A 165 5.65 17.25 1.59
N PRO A 166 6.53 17.38 0.58
CA PRO A 166 6.75 18.66 -0.12
C PRO A 166 5.55 19.14 -0.96
N VAL A 167 4.74 18.21 -1.48
CA VAL A 167 3.55 18.52 -2.31
C VAL A 167 2.32 18.71 -1.42
N PHE A 168 2.16 17.82 -0.44
CA PHE A 168 1.07 17.81 0.52
C PHE A 168 1.60 17.75 1.97
N PRO A 169 1.99 18.90 2.57
CA PRO A 169 2.58 18.95 3.90
C PRO A 169 1.72 18.38 5.04
N ASP A 170 0.41 18.47 4.91
CA ASP A 170 -0.60 18.09 5.90
C ASP A 170 -1.49 16.91 5.44
N ALA A 171 -1.10 16.21 4.36
CA ALA A 171 -1.86 15.06 3.89
C ALA A 171 -1.78 13.86 4.83
N THR A 172 -2.86 13.08 4.81
CA THR A 172 -2.93 11.78 5.46
C THR A 172 -2.74 10.68 4.42
N ILE A 173 -1.73 9.83 4.62
CA ILE A 173 -1.52 8.64 3.79
C ILE A 173 -2.35 7.49 4.39
N VAL A 174 -3.37 7.05 3.65
CA VAL A 174 -4.29 5.99 4.05
C VAL A 174 -3.69 4.61 3.75
N TRP A 175 -2.98 4.50 2.64
CA TRP A 175 -2.29 3.28 2.21
C TRP A 175 -1.03 3.64 1.42
N ALA A 176 -0.01 2.79 1.48
CA ALA A 176 1.24 3.03 0.78
C ALA A 176 1.92 1.71 0.37
N ALA A 177 2.49 1.75 -0.83
CA ALA A 177 3.32 0.73 -1.43
C ALA A 177 4.53 1.38 -2.13
N PRO A 178 5.51 0.61 -2.61
CA PRO A 178 6.50 1.12 -3.54
C PRO A 178 5.80 1.69 -4.77
N CYS A 179 6.13 2.92 -5.16
CA CYS A 179 5.56 3.66 -6.30
C CYS A 179 4.07 4.03 -6.18
N GLU A 180 3.32 3.48 -5.23
CA GLU A 180 1.89 3.76 -5.10
C GLU A 180 1.50 4.29 -3.71
N ALA A 181 0.49 5.16 -3.65
CA ALA A 181 -0.08 5.64 -2.39
C ALA A 181 -1.53 6.10 -2.52
N LEU A 182 -2.30 5.92 -1.44
CA LEU A 182 -3.61 6.56 -1.26
C LEU A 182 -3.49 7.72 -0.29
N VAL A 183 -3.88 8.90 -0.73
CA VAL A 183 -3.62 10.16 -0.05
C VAL A 183 -4.91 10.95 0.09
N VAL A 184 -5.21 11.39 1.32
CA VAL A 184 -6.22 12.39 1.59
C VAL A 184 -5.51 13.73 1.74
N PRO A 185 -5.76 14.71 0.85
CA PRO A 185 -5.22 16.05 0.98
C PRO A 185 -5.63 16.69 2.31
N GLY A 186 -4.73 17.46 2.91
CA GLY A 186 -5.03 18.21 4.13
C GLY A 186 -5.82 19.48 3.86
N GLU A 187 -6.14 20.24 4.91
CA GLU A 187 -6.94 21.47 4.79
C GLU A 187 -6.26 22.51 3.91
N SER A 188 -4.93 22.63 4.00
CA SER A 188 -4.16 23.62 3.24
C SER A 188 -4.09 23.31 1.74
N THR A 189 -4.42 22.07 1.36
CA THR A 189 -4.25 21.54 0.00
C THR A 189 -5.55 20.90 -0.55
N LYS A 190 -6.69 21.14 0.10
CA LYS A 190 -7.99 20.53 -0.26
C LYS A 190 -8.45 20.84 -1.69
N GLY A 191 -8.10 22.03 -2.21
CA GLY A 191 -8.43 22.45 -3.58
C GLY A 191 -7.44 21.99 -4.65
N LEU A 192 -6.31 21.39 -4.25
CA LEU A 192 -5.24 21.03 -5.18
C LEU A 192 -5.57 19.80 -6.03
N ALA A 193 -6.57 19.00 -5.64
CA ALA A 193 -7.02 17.84 -6.39
C ALA A 193 -7.44 18.21 -7.83
N ASP A 194 -8.09 19.36 -8.00
CA ASP A 194 -8.53 19.87 -9.31
C ASP A 194 -7.38 20.54 -10.09
N GLU A 195 -6.26 20.85 -9.42
CA GLU A 195 -5.07 21.48 -10.02
C GLU A 195 -4.02 20.45 -10.47
N LEU A 196 -4.13 19.18 -10.02
CA LEU A 196 -3.27 18.06 -10.43
C LEU A 196 -3.61 17.48 -11.81
N VAL A 197 -4.49 18.14 -12.57
CA VAL A 197 -5.01 17.69 -13.88
C VAL A 197 -3.92 17.47 -14.93
N ASP A 198 -2.72 18.05 -14.75
CA ASP A 198 -1.56 17.88 -15.63
C ASP A 198 -0.43 17.01 -15.02
N ASP A 199 -0.60 16.47 -13.81
CA ASP A 199 0.41 15.60 -13.19
C ASP A 199 0.13 14.13 -13.52
N THR A 200 1.04 13.53 -14.28
CA THR A 200 0.93 12.14 -14.75
C THR A 200 0.91 11.10 -13.62
N GLU A 201 1.34 11.47 -12.41
CA GLU A 201 1.45 10.56 -11.27
C GLU A 201 0.18 10.49 -10.40
N TRP A 202 -0.82 11.36 -10.61
CA TRP A 202 -1.98 11.48 -9.71
C TRP A 202 -3.30 11.29 -10.42
N THR A 203 -4.25 10.68 -9.73
CA THR A 203 -5.63 10.57 -10.20
C THR A 203 -6.61 10.54 -9.03
N VAL A 204 -7.83 10.98 -9.27
CA VAL A 204 -8.92 10.90 -8.27
C VAL A 204 -9.38 9.46 -8.17
N THR A 205 -9.66 9.01 -6.95
CA THR A 205 -10.08 7.63 -6.70
C THR A 205 -11.15 7.53 -5.60
N GLY A 206 -11.53 6.29 -5.27
CA GLY A 206 -12.54 6.01 -4.27
C GLY A 206 -13.92 6.49 -4.71
N LEU A 207 -14.69 7.00 -3.75
CA LEU A 207 -16.04 7.51 -4.01
C LEU A 207 -16.08 8.64 -5.05
N ALA A 208 -15.04 9.48 -5.10
CA ALA A 208 -14.97 10.60 -6.05
C ALA A 208 -14.71 10.15 -7.50
N ALA A 209 -14.25 8.91 -7.72
CA ALA A 209 -14.10 8.32 -9.04
C ALA A 209 -15.37 7.63 -9.53
N PHE A 210 -16.35 7.35 -8.67
CA PHE A 210 -17.58 6.65 -9.06
C PHE A 210 -18.40 7.32 -10.20
N PRO A 211 -18.37 8.65 -10.41
CA PRO A 211 -19.00 9.26 -11.58
C PRO A 211 -18.46 8.70 -12.92
N GLN A 212 -17.20 8.29 -12.99
CA GLN A 212 -16.61 7.70 -14.21
C GLN A 212 -17.21 6.33 -14.56
N PHE A 213 -17.90 5.71 -13.60
CA PHE A 213 -18.63 4.44 -13.76
C PHE A 213 -20.15 4.66 -13.84
N GLY A 214 -20.62 5.91 -14.00
CA GLY A 214 -22.05 6.23 -14.10
C GLY A 214 -22.74 6.52 -12.77
N PHE A 215 -22.00 6.65 -11.67
CA PHE A 215 -22.57 6.89 -10.35
C PHE A 215 -22.13 8.24 -9.76
N ASP A 216 -22.90 9.29 -10.04
CA ASP A 216 -22.66 10.63 -9.50
C ASP A 216 -23.22 10.75 -8.06
N PHE A 217 -22.33 10.58 -7.08
CA PHE A 217 -22.65 10.76 -5.66
C PHE A 217 -22.09 12.10 -5.16
N THR A 218 -22.92 12.89 -4.48
CA THR A 218 -22.46 14.14 -3.87
C THR A 218 -21.51 13.87 -2.69
N VAL A 219 -20.23 14.18 -2.85
CA VAL A 219 -19.20 14.04 -1.81
C VAL A 219 -18.90 15.40 -1.18
N ALA A 220 -19.05 15.51 0.15
CA ALA A 220 -18.69 16.73 0.89
C ALA A 220 -17.24 16.70 1.40
N ASP A 221 -16.65 15.51 1.48
CA ASP A 221 -15.31 15.27 2.00
C ASP A 221 -14.23 15.56 0.95
N ALA A 222 -13.01 15.85 1.42
CA ALA A 222 -11.85 15.95 0.54
C ALA A 222 -11.70 14.67 -0.30
N PRO A 223 -11.43 14.75 -1.61
CA PRO A 223 -11.30 13.57 -2.45
C PRO A 223 -10.15 12.68 -1.99
N LEU A 224 -10.26 11.38 -2.25
CA LEU A 224 -9.14 10.46 -2.10
C LEU A 224 -8.35 10.48 -3.40
N LEU A 225 -7.03 10.70 -3.31
CA LEU A 225 -6.13 10.69 -4.45
C LEU A 225 -5.34 9.39 -4.46
N TYR A 226 -5.18 8.82 -5.65
CA TYR A 226 -4.27 7.73 -5.92
C TYR A 226 -3.04 8.28 -6.63
N ARG A 227 -1.87 7.98 -6.07
CA ARG A 227 -0.57 8.30 -6.66
C ARG A 227 0.03 7.02 -7.24
N ASN A 228 0.54 7.07 -8.46
CA ASN A 228 1.36 6.02 -9.06
C ASN A 228 2.55 6.64 -9.81
N THR A 229 3.77 6.36 -9.36
CA THR A 229 5.01 6.88 -9.96
C THR A 229 5.68 5.90 -10.92
N ALA A 230 5.14 4.70 -11.06
CA ALA A 230 5.63 3.70 -12.01
C ALA A 230 5.02 3.95 -13.40
N GLU A 231 3.77 4.41 -13.43
CA GLU A 231 3.07 4.83 -14.66
C GLU A 231 3.71 6.11 -15.21
N LYS A 232 4.15 6.06 -16.48
CA LYS A 232 4.84 7.19 -17.14
C LYS A 232 4.03 7.78 -18.28
N THR A 233 2.86 7.22 -18.57
CA THR A 233 2.15 7.44 -19.83
C THR A 233 1.03 8.48 -19.71
N GLY A 234 0.83 9.10 -18.54
CA GLY A 234 -0.14 10.18 -18.32
C GLY A 234 -1.61 9.74 -18.28
N ASP A 235 -1.91 8.49 -18.64
CA ASP A 235 -3.25 7.91 -18.60
C ASP A 235 -3.43 7.00 -17.37
N LEU A 236 -3.20 7.55 -16.16
CA LEU A 236 -3.42 6.80 -14.93
C LEU A 236 -4.92 6.59 -14.70
N GLN A 237 -5.41 5.40 -15.07
CA GLN A 237 -6.81 5.00 -14.93
C GLN A 237 -7.01 4.14 -13.69
N VAL A 238 -8.08 4.42 -12.94
CA VAL A 238 -8.51 3.61 -11.80
C VAL A 238 -9.63 2.68 -12.26
N HIS A 239 -9.46 1.38 -12.07
CA HIS A 239 -10.51 0.42 -12.38
C HIS A 239 -11.58 0.37 -11.28
N PRO A 240 -12.82 -0.05 -11.59
CA PRO A 240 -13.90 -0.09 -10.62
C PRO A 240 -13.57 -0.88 -9.33
N ALA A 241 -12.89 -2.03 -9.45
CA ALA A 241 -12.46 -2.83 -8.30
C ALA A 241 -11.48 -2.08 -7.38
N GLU A 242 -10.53 -1.34 -7.98
CA GLU A 242 -9.57 -0.50 -7.25
C GLU A 242 -10.29 0.66 -6.58
N ALA A 243 -11.17 1.37 -7.30
CA ALA A 243 -11.94 2.46 -6.74
C ALA A 243 -12.79 2.01 -5.54
N VAL A 244 -13.42 0.84 -5.61
CA VAL A 244 -14.17 0.26 -4.48
C VAL A 244 -13.26 -0.02 -3.29
N CYS A 245 -12.12 -0.70 -3.51
CA CYS A 245 -11.16 -1.00 -2.44
C CYS A 245 -10.59 0.27 -1.81
N HIS A 246 -10.19 1.25 -2.63
CA HIS A 246 -9.67 2.54 -2.18
C HIS A 246 -10.69 3.30 -1.33
N ALA A 247 -11.95 3.29 -1.74
CA ALA A 247 -12.99 3.97 -0.99
C ALA A 247 -13.13 3.36 0.42
N LEU A 248 -13.13 2.03 0.51
CA LEU A 248 -13.25 1.31 1.79
C LEU A 248 -12.00 1.43 2.68
N CYS A 249 -10.81 1.66 2.13
CA CYS A 249 -9.60 1.93 2.92
C CYS A 249 -9.73 3.16 3.83
N ARG A 250 -10.55 4.15 3.44
CA ARG A 250 -10.69 5.39 4.21
C ARG A 250 -11.58 5.21 5.43
N ARG A 251 -12.74 4.57 5.24
CA ARG A 251 -13.72 4.30 6.29
C ARG A 251 -14.75 3.30 5.77
N ILE A 252 -15.29 2.47 6.66
CA ILE A 252 -16.41 1.60 6.34
C ILE A 252 -17.65 2.17 7.05
N GLU A 253 -18.63 2.61 6.28
CA GLU A 253 -19.89 3.13 6.81
C GLU A 253 -21.06 2.87 5.85
N HIS A 254 -22.29 2.84 6.38
CA HIS A 254 -23.50 2.46 5.65
C HIS A 254 -23.64 3.13 4.28
N ARG A 255 -23.35 4.43 4.20
CA ARG A 255 -23.49 5.20 2.97
C ARG A 255 -22.50 4.74 1.91
N LEU A 256 -21.24 4.56 2.31
CA LEU A 256 -20.16 4.19 1.42
C LEU A 256 -20.28 2.74 0.95
N VAL A 257 -20.54 1.81 1.87
CA VAL A 257 -20.74 0.39 1.55
C VAL A 257 -21.87 0.23 0.53
N ARG A 258 -22.97 0.96 0.71
CA ARG A 258 -24.08 0.98 -0.25
C ARG A 258 -23.63 1.39 -1.65
N PHE A 259 -22.85 2.46 -1.78
CA PHE A 259 -22.38 2.94 -3.07
C PHE A 259 -21.38 1.97 -3.70
N CYS A 260 -20.49 1.37 -2.91
CA CYS A 260 -19.60 0.30 -3.36
C CYS A 260 -20.39 -0.90 -3.92
N ILE A 261 -21.48 -1.32 -3.25
CA ILE A 261 -22.34 -2.42 -3.74
C ILE A 261 -22.90 -2.11 -5.14
N LEU A 262 -23.38 -0.88 -5.38
CA LEU A 262 -23.94 -0.51 -6.69
C LEU A 262 -22.88 -0.56 -7.80
N VAL A 263 -21.69 -0.03 -7.54
CA VAL A 263 -20.56 -0.07 -8.49
C VAL A 263 -20.11 -1.49 -8.76
N VAL A 264 -20.05 -2.34 -7.71
CA VAL A 264 -19.70 -3.77 -7.87
C VAL A 264 -20.74 -4.48 -8.72
N LEU A 265 -22.03 -4.33 -8.42
CA LEU A 265 -23.10 -5.01 -9.16
C LEU A 265 -23.15 -4.57 -10.63
N ASP A 266 -23.12 -3.27 -10.90
CA ASP A 266 -23.11 -2.75 -12.28
C ASP A 266 -21.84 -3.17 -13.02
N GLY A 267 -20.67 -3.09 -12.38
CA GLY A 267 -19.39 -3.51 -12.96
C GLY A 267 -19.36 -5.00 -13.29
N VAL A 268 -19.92 -5.87 -12.45
CA VAL A 268 -20.06 -7.30 -12.75
C VAL A 268 -21.01 -7.53 -13.93
N MET A 269 -22.14 -6.83 -13.96
CA MET A 269 -23.12 -6.93 -15.06
C MET A 269 -22.55 -6.49 -16.42
N ARG A 270 -21.64 -5.52 -16.41
CA ARG A 270 -20.93 -5.04 -17.61
C ARG A 270 -19.70 -5.87 -17.97
N GLY A 271 -19.30 -6.81 -17.12
CA GLY A 271 -18.07 -7.59 -17.28
C GLY A 271 -16.79 -6.79 -17.04
N GLU A 272 -16.89 -5.64 -16.37
CA GLU A 272 -15.75 -4.77 -15.99
C GLU A 272 -15.08 -5.26 -14.68
N ILE A 273 -15.82 -6.01 -13.86
CA ILE A 273 -15.37 -6.59 -12.59
C ILE A 273 -15.72 -8.08 -12.56
N SER A 274 -14.82 -8.92 -12.06
CA SER A 274 -15.15 -10.27 -11.57
C SER A 274 -15.05 -10.32 -10.04
N LEU A 275 -15.82 -11.19 -9.38
CA LEU A 275 -15.76 -11.33 -7.91
C LEU A 275 -14.37 -11.78 -7.45
N THR A 276 -13.79 -12.77 -8.13
CA THR A 276 -12.40 -13.18 -7.93
C THR A 276 -11.43 -11.99 -8.09
N GLY A 277 -11.55 -11.19 -9.15
CA GLY A 277 -10.68 -10.03 -9.38
C GLY A 277 -10.86 -8.93 -8.31
N LEU A 278 -12.08 -8.75 -7.79
CA LEU A 278 -12.36 -7.86 -6.68
C LEU A 278 -11.68 -8.35 -5.38
N GLN A 279 -11.72 -9.65 -5.09
CA GLN A 279 -11.03 -10.26 -3.94
C GLN A 279 -9.51 -10.17 -4.06
N GLU A 280 -8.95 -10.42 -5.25
CA GLU A 280 -7.52 -10.25 -5.52
C GLU A 280 -7.09 -8.79 -5.32
N THR A 281 -7.90 -7.84 -5.81
CA THR A 281 -7.69 -6.40 -5.60
C THR A 281 -7.79 -6.04 -4.12
N ALA A 282 -8.75 -6.61 -3.39
CA ALA A 282 -8.90 -6.41 -1.95
C ALA A 282 -7.63 -6.82 -1.20
N SER A 283 -6.99 -7.92 -1.62
CA SER A 283 -5.76 -8.40 -0.98
C SER A 283 -4.55 -7.49 -1.17
N ILE A 284 -4.51 -6.75 -2.29
CA ILE A 284 -3.48 -5.71 -2.49
C ILE A 284 -3.60 -4.63 -1.42
N TYR A 285 -4.82 -4.15 -1.18
CA TYR A 285 -5.08 -3.02 -0.28
C TYR A 285 -5.29 -3.43 1.19
N GLY A 286 -5.31 -4.74 1.49
CA GLY A 286 -5.53 -5.26 2.84
C GLY A 286 -6.99 -5.16 3.30
N MET A 287 -7.92 -5.30 2.35
CA MET A 287 -9.37 -5.15 2.52
C MET A 287 -10.12 -6.48 2.30
N GLU A 288 -9.42 -7.62 2.39
CA GLU A 288 -9.97 -8.95 2.08
C GLU A 288 -11.25 -9.21 2.87
N ARG A 289 -11.21 -8.92 4.17
CA ARG A 289 -12.27 -9.17 5.12
C ARG A 289 -13.52 -8.33 4.85
N GLU A 290 -13.33 -7.07 4.51
CA GLU A 290 -14.40 -6.12 4.21
C GLU A 290 -15.08 -6.43 2.88
N ILE A 291 -14.29 -6.81 1.87
CA ILE A 291 -14.80 -7.22 0.57
C ILE A 291 -15.49 -8.58 0.67
N GLU A 292 -14.97 -9.53 1.43
CA GLU A 292 -15.65 -10.79 1.72
C GLU A 292 -17.00 -10.54 2.39
N ALA A 293 -17.05 -9.70 3.42
CA ALA A 293 -18.30 -9.30 4.06
C ALA A 293 -19.26 -8.60 3.08
N LEU A 294 -18.75 -7.78 2.16
CA LEU A 294 -19.54 -7.13 1.11
C LEU A 294 -20.16 -8.14 0.15
N VAL A 295 -19.36 -9.07 -0.35
CA VAL A 295 -19.82 -10.13 -1.25
C VAL A 295 -20.86 -11.00 -0.55
N THR A 296 -20.57 -11.49 0.67
CA THR A 296 -21.53 -12.28 1.46
C THR A 296 -22.83 -11.52 1.71
N PHE A 297 -22.78 -10.23 2.05
CA PHE A 297 -23.99 -9.42 2.23
C PHE A 297 -24.84 -9.37 0.95
N VAL A 298 -24.21 -9.24 -0.21
CA VAL A 298 -24.90 -9.18 -1.51
C VAL A 298 -25.51 -10.54 -1.87
N GLU A 299 -24.76 -11.63 -1.73
CA GLU A 299 -25.22 -13.00 -1.99
C GLU A 299 -26.40 -13.38 -1.10
N GLN A 300 -26.36 -13.00 0.17
CA GLN A 300 -27.41 -13.28 1.15
C GLN A 300 -28.53 -12.25 1.16
N ARG A 301 -28.62 -11.39 0.14
CA ARG A 301 -29.66 -10.35 -0.02
C ARG A 301 -29.86 -9.51 1.25
N GLY A 302 -28.74 -9.16 1.86
CA GLY A 302 -28.64 -8.29 3.02
C GLY A 302 -28.97 -8.90 4.37
N ASP A 303 -28.90 -10.24 4.52
CA ASP A 303 -28.84 -10.84 5.85
C ASP A 303 -27.57 -10.37 6.57
N SER A 304 -27.75 -9.61 7.65
CA SER A 304 -26.65 -9.07 8.44
C SER A 304 -26.16 -10.05 9.52
N ASN A 305 -26.89 -11.14 9.78
CA ASN A 305 -26.51 -12.13 10.80
C ASN A 305 -25.31 -12.98 10.38
N VAL A 306 -25.05 -13.09 9.07
CA VAL A 306 -23.89 -13.79 8.51
C VAL A 306 -22.63 -12.92 8.49
N LEU A 307 -22.74 -11.63 8.81
CA LEU A 307 -21.61 -10.70 8.80
C LEU A 307 -20.83 -10.74 10.11
N PRO A 308 -19.52 -10.43 10.07
CA PRO A 308 -18.74 -10.18 11.28
C PRO A 308 -19.40 -9.11 12.16
N THR A 309 -19.46 -9.36 13.47
CA THR A 309 -20.25 -8.55 14.41
C THR A 309 -19.83 -7.07 14.44
N ASP A 310 -18.55 -6.77 14.25
CA ASP A 310 -17.97 -5.42 14.19
C ASP A 310 -18.19 -4.72 12.84
N LEU A 311 -18.53 -5.45 11.78
CA LEU A 311 -18.85 -4.88 10.47
C LEU A 311 -20.35 -4.74 10.24
N SER A 312 -21.20 -5.56 10.88
CA SER A 312 -22.65 -5.56 10.65
C SER A 312 -23.30 -4.18 10.80
N SER A 313 -22.84 -3.37 11.76
CA SER A 313 -23.30 -2.00 11.99
C SER A 313 -22.87 -1.00 10.91
N SER A 314 -22.04 -1.40 9.97
CA SER A 314 -21.57 -0.55 8.87
C SER A 314 -22.27 -0.88 7.54
N PHE A 315 -23.11 -1.92 7.50
CA PHE A 315 -23.81 -2.39 6.31
C PHE A 315 -25.24 -1.86 6.22
N PRO A 316 -25.66 -1.27 5.09
CA PRO A 316 -27.01 -0.72 4.94
C PRO A 316 -28.07 -1.82 5.03
N SER A 317 -29.34 -1.47 5.24
CA SER A 317 -30.44 -2.43 5.01
C SER A 317 -30.56 -2.78 3.53
N TRP A 318 -30.92 -4.02 3.19
CA TRP A 318 -31.11 -4.45 1.80
C TRP A 318 -32.04 -3.53 0.98
N GLN A 319 -33.20 -3.19 1.54
CA GLN A 319 -34.16 -2.32 0.88
C GLN A 319 -33.54 -0.98 0.46
N ARG A 320 -32.67 -0.41 1.30
CA ARG A 320 -31.98 0.85 1.01
C ARG A 320 -30.98 0.73 -0.14
N VAL A 321 -30.40 -0.45 -0.35
CA VAL A 321 -29.57 -0.75 -1.53
C VAL A 321 -30.44 -0.77 -2.78
N VAL A 322 -31.55 -1.51 -2.76
CA VAL A 322 -32.51 -1.61 -3.88
C VAL A 322 -33.09 -0.24 -4.25
N ASP A 323 -33.54 0.54 -3.25
CA ASP A 323 -34.08 1.88 -3.46
C ASP A 323 -33.04 2.81 -4.10
N THR A 324 -31.77 2.70 -3.70
CA THR A 324 -30.70 3.52 -4.28
C THR A 324 -30.34 3.03 -5.68
N GLY A 325 -30.28 1.72 -5.93
CA GLY A 325 -30.06 1.19 -7.28
C GLY A 325 -31.13 1.68 -8.26
N THR A 326 -32.39 1.70 -7.85
CA THR A 326 -33.51 2.23 -8.65
C THR A 326 -33.30 3.71 -9.02
N GLN A 327 -32.68 4.52 -8.16
CA GLN A 327 -32.37 5.93 -8.45
C GLN A 327 -31.28 6.10 -9.53
N TYR A 328 -30.46 5.07 -9.74
CA TYR A 328 -29.37 5.02 -10.73
C TYR A 328 -29.67 4.03 -11.86
N ASP A 329 -30.95 3.73 -12.10
CA ASP A 329 -31.42 2.80 -13.16
C ASP A 329 -30.78 1.39 -13.10
N LEU A 330 -30.36 0.96 -11.90
CA LEU A 330 -29.80 -0.38 -11.64
C LEU A 330 -30.84 -1.28 -10.95
N ASP A 331 -31.23 -2.36 -11.62
CA ASP A 331 -32.05 -3.42 -11.03
C ASP A 331 -31.17 -4.35 -10.18
N VAL A 332 -31.06 -4.01 -8.89
CA VAL A 332 -30.24 -4.73 -7.91
C VAL A 332 -30.64 -6.20 -7.77
N GLU A 333 -31.95 -6.50 -7.74
CA GLU A 333 -32.44 -7.86 -7.56
C GLU A 333 -32.09 -8.74 -8.76
N ARG A 334 -32.21 -8.18 -9.98
CA ARG A 334 -31.76 -8.85 -11.20
C ARG A 334 -30.26 -9.04 -11.22
N ALA A 335 -29.48 -8.00 -10.88
CA ALA A 335 -28.02 -8.07 -10.88
C ALA A 335 -27.50 -9.17 -9.95
N VAL A 336 -28.05 -9.26 -8.74
CA VAL A 336 -27.72 -10.30 -7.76
C VAL A 336 -28.07 -11.70 -8.26
N SER A 337 -29.24 -11.84 -8.89
CA SER A 337 -29.69 -13.13 -9.44
C SER A 337 -28.86 -13.60 -10.66
N GLN A 338 -28.05 -12.72 -11.23
CA GLN A 338 -27.16 -13.00 -12.37
C GLN A 338 -25.68 -13.07 -11.95
N LEU A 339 -25.38 -12.94 -10.66
CA LEU A 339 -24.03 -13.18 -10.18
C LEU A 339 -23.65 -14.64 -10.49
N PRO A 340 -22.45 -14.87 -11.05
CA PRO A 340 -21.98 -16.23 -11.25
C PRO A 340 -21.97 -16.94 -9.89
N GLU A 341 -22.66 -18.07 -9.79
CA GLU A 341 -22.45 -18.98 -8.66
C GLU A 341 -20.98 -19.43 -8.76
N GLU A 342 -20.09 -18.82 -7.96
CA GLU A 342 -18.73 -19.33 -7.84
C GLU A 342 -18.85 -20.72 -7.22
N THR A 343 -18.78 -21.74 -8.07
CA THR A 343 -18.72 -23.14 -7.67
C THR A 343 -17.53 -23.30 -6.75
N GLY A 344 -17.80 -23.43 -5.45
CA GLY A 344 -16.83 -23.81 -4.46
C GLY A 344 -16.30 -25.21 -4.73
N GLU A 345 -15.30 -25.33 -5.61
CA GLU A 345 -14.40 -26.47 -5.62
C GLU A 345 -13.13 -26.05 -4.88
N SER A 346 -13.04 -26.59 -3.66
CA SER A 346 -12.02 -26.38 -2.64
C SER A 346 -10.67 -27.02 -2.99
#